data_AF-A0A0S3NT71-F1
#
_entry.id   AF-A0A0S3NT71-F1
#
_cell.length_a   1.000
_cell.length_b   1.000
_cell.length_c   1.000
_cell.angle_alpha   90.00
_cell.angle_beta   90.00
_cell.angle_gamma   90.00
#
_symmetry.space_group_name_H-M   'P 1'
#
loop_
_entity.id
_entity.type
_entity.pdbx_description
1 polymer ?
#
loop_
_entity_poly.entity_id
_entity_poly.type
_entity_poly.pdbx_seq_one_letter_code
_entity_poly.pdbx_strand_id
1 'polypeptide(L)'
;GLIKVRGDKCWLDLTCMNFHYETQPVPNPMAYYLHRSPWWFHCFETLSNHFLELLVPFFLFLGRRMCILHGVLQILFQVILIISGNLSFLNWLTIVPSLACFDDAALGFLFPSGPQGLKKQVLEMQREETQRVQPKPRYVGCLVRQVVNISLGILVAWLSVPVVINLLSSRQVMNTSFNPLRIVNTYGAFGSITKERTEVILQGTASPNASAPDAVWEDYEFKCKPGDPWRQPCLISPYHYRLDWLMWFAAFQTYEQNEWIIHLAGKLLAGDAEALSLLAHNPFEGRTPPRWIRGEHYRYKFSLPGGQHAAQGKWWIRKRIGPYFPPLRLEDLKEYFKTREWPLPKSPSRHTLK
;
A
#
# COMPACT_ATOMS: atom_id res chain seq x y z
N GLY A 1 0.66 15.22 1.77
CA GLY A 1 1.32 16.36 2.41
C GLY A 1 0.78 16.66 3.80
N LEU A 2 -0.38 17.33 3.90
CA LEU A 2 -0.87 17.92 5.15
C LEU A 2 -1.01 16.93 6.32
N ILE A 3 -1.44 15.70 6.05
CA ILE A 3 -1.55 14.66 7.08
C ILE A 3 -0.22 14.33 7.74
N LYS A 4 0.91 14.41 7.02
CA LYS A 4 2.24 14.11 7.56
C LYS A 4 2.68 15.20 8.53
N VAL A 5 2.59 16.46 8.12
CA VAL A 5 2.93 17.63 8.93
C VAL A 5 2.15 17.65 10.26
N ARG A 6 0.92 17.16 10.27
CA ARG A 6 0.03 17.17 11.44
C ARG A 6 -0.04 15.84 12.19
N GLY A 7 0.37 14.74 11.57
CA GLY A 7 0.10 13.39 12.05
C GLY A 7 1.16 12.84 13.01
N ASP A 8 2.40 13.28 12.89
CA ASP A 8 3.49 12.85 13.77
C ASP A 8 4.58 13.91 13.82
N LYS A 9 5.17 14.10 15.01
CA LYS A 9 6.26 15.02 15.23
C LYS A 9 7.50 14.63 14.41
N CYS A 10 7.70 13.35 14.09
CA CYS A 10 8.85 12.93 13.29
C CYS A 10 8.91 13.60 11.90
N TRP A 11 7.77 14.04 11.35
CA TRP A 11 7.72 14.68 10.03
C TRP A 11 8.29 16.10 10.12
N LEU A 12 7.97 16.81 11.21
CA LEU A 12 8.49 18.14 11.51
C LEU A 12 9.97 18.08 11.92
N ASP A 13 10.35 17.07 12.69
CA ASP A 13 11.72 16.84 13.13
C ASP A 13 12.61 16.24 12.02
N LEU A 14 12.06 16.00 10.82
CA LEU A 14 12.74 15.41 9.65
C LEU A 14 13.34 14.01 9.88
N THR A 15 12.79 13.23 10.82
CA THR A 15 13.33 11.93 11.24
C THR A 15 12.49 10.72 10.83
N CYS A 16 11.30 10.90 10.23
CA CYS A 16 10.42 9.76 9.91
C CYS A 16 11.07 8.70 9.02
N MET A 17 11.91 9.11 8.07
CA MET A 17 12.58 8.18 7.15
C MET A 17 13.59 7.25 7.84
N ASN A 18 14.05 7.60 9.05
CA ASN A 18 14.88 6.72 9.87
C ASN A 18 14.14 5.43 10.28
N PHE A 19 12.81 5.46 10.32
CA PHE A 19 11.97 4.32 10.73
C PHE A 19 11.16 3.75 9.57
N HIS A 20 10.81 4.60 8.60
CA HIS A 20 9.84 4.28 7.57
C HIS A 20 10.20 3.00 6.83
N TYR A 21 11.40 2.90 6.23
CA TYR A 21 11.81 1.78 5.40
C TYR A 21 11.65 0.39 6.04
N GLU A 22 12.01 0.24 7.31
CA GLU A 22 11.86 -1.02 8.05
C GLU A 22 10.40 -1.31 8.43
N THR A 23 9.61 -0.26 8.67
CA THR A 23 8.26 -0.38 9.23
C THR A 23 7.13 -0.29 8.19
N GLN A 24 7.46 -0.01 6.92
CA GLN A 24 6.53 -0.03 5.77
C GLN A 24 5.70 -1.32 5.70
N PRO A 25 4.42 -1.30 5.27
CA PRO A 25 3.54 -2.46 5.31
C PRO A 25 4.14 -3.74 4.75
N VAL A 26 4.68 -3.66 3.53
CA VAL A 26 5.46 -4.73 2.90
C VAL A 26 6.74 -4.11 2.34
N PRO A 27 7.86 -4.14 3.07
CA PRO A 27 9.11 -3.60 2.57
C PRO A 27 9.60 -4.41 1.38
N ASN A 28 10.38 -3.78 0.50
CA ASN A 28 11.02 -4.43 -0.63
C ASN A 28 12.54 -4.55 -0.40
N PRO A 29 13.30 -5.20 -1.30
CA PRO A 29 14.75 -5.32 -1.14
C PRO A 29 15.48 -3.98 -1.07
N MET A 30 15.01 -2.95 -1.79
CA MET A 30 15.63 -1.63 -1.77
C MET A 30 15.44 -0.95 -0.42
N ALA A 31 14.29 -1.12 0.24
CA ALA A 31 14.03 -0.59 1.58
C ALA A 31 15.07 -1.08 2.61
N TYR A 32 15.53 -2.34 2.49
CA TYR A 32 16.58 -2.90 3.35
C TYR A 32 17.90 -2.11 3.27
N TYR A 33 18.31 -1.71 2.06
CA TYR A 33 19.52 -0.92 1.85
C TYR A 33 19.30 0.56 2.18
N LEU A 34 18.18 1.13 1.73
CA LEU A 34 17.85 2.55 1.97
C LEU A 34 17.69 2.87 3.45
N HIS A 35 17.21 1.92 4.27
CA HIS A 35 17.14 2.07 5.72
C HIS A 35 18.51 2.33 6.39
N ARG A 36 19.61 2.00 5.71
CA ARG A 36 20.98 2.22 6.22
C ARG A 36 21.61 3.51 5.74
N SER A 37 20.88 4.32 4.96
CA SER A 37 21.36 5.61 4.52
C SER A 37 21.66 6.54 5.72
N PRO A 38 22.61 7.47 5.57
CA PRO A 38 22.97 8.38 6.65
C PRO A 38 21.83 9.34 6.99
N TRP A 39 21.83 9.86 8.22
CA TRP A 39 20.75 10.70 8.74
C TRP A 39 20.41 11.91 7.84
N TRP A 40 21.43 12.56 7.26
CA TRP A 40 21.24 13.73 6.40
C TRP A 40 20.47 13.39 5.13
N PHE A 41 20.63 12.16 4.62
CA PHE A 41 19.88 11.68 3.46
C PHE A 41 18.42 11.48 3.83
N HIS A 42 18.12 10.88 4.98
CA HIS A 42 16.76 10.74 5.49
C HIS A 42 16.07 12.08 5.77
N CYS A 43 16.81 13.07 6.26
CA CYS A 43 16.28 14.43 6.39
C CYS A 43 15.97 15.05 5.03
N PHE A 44 16.87 14.90 4.05
CA PHE A 44 16.65 15.36 2.68
C PHE A 44 15.43 14.69 2.04
N GLU A 45 15.26 13.37 2.20
CA GLU A 45 14.08 12.64 1.74
C GLU A 45 12.80 13.20 2.35
N THR A 46 12.81 13.42 3.67
CA THR A 46 11.64 13.96 4.38
C THR A 46 11.31 15.37 3.90
N LEU A 47 12.32 16.24 3.71
CA LEU A 47 12.12 17.59 3.18
C LEU A 47 11.61 17.57 1.73
N SER A 48 12.18 16.70 0.89
CA SER A 48 11.74 16.52 -0.50
C SER A 48 10.29 16.06 -0.57
N ASN A 49 9.88 15.16 0.34
CA ASN A 49 8.50 14.71 0.47
C ASN A 49 7.55 15.89 0.77
N HIS A 50 7.93 16.77 1.71
CA HIS A 50 7.15 17.99 1.99
C HIS A 50 7.05 18.90 0.77
N PHE A 51 8.18 19.15 0.09
CA PHE A 51 8.21 19.97 -1.12
C PHE A 51 7.29 19.42 -2.22
N LEU A 52 7.42 18.13 -2.54
CA LEU A 52 6.70 17.45 -3.61
C LEU A 52 5.20 17.28 -3.30
N GLU A 53 4.82 17.12 -2.04
CA GLU A 53 3.42 16.91 -1.66
C GLU A 53 2.68 18.20 -1.24
N LEU A 54 3.38 19.28 -0.91
CA LEU A 54 2.77 20.53 -0.45
C LEU A 54 2.97 21.68 -1.42
N LEU A 55 4.14 21.83 -2.04
CA LEU A 55 4.43 22.99 -2.92
C LEU A 55 4.20 22.67 -4.39
N VAL A 56 4.72 21.53 -4.85
CA VAL A 56 4.64 21.15 -6.27
C VAL A 56 3.21 21.11 -6.83
N PRO A 57 2.16 20.64 -6.11
CA PRO A 57 0.79 20.67 -6.64
C PRO A 57 0.31 22.05 -7.10
N PHE A 58 0.81 23.13 -6.49
CA PHE A 58 0.45 24.50 -6.88
C PHE A 58 1.06 24.94 -8.22
N PHE A 59 2.08 24.24 -8.73
CA PHE A 59 2.68 24.54 -10.03
C PHE A 59 1.70 24.34 -11.19
N LEU A 60 0.62 23.57 -10.99
CA LEU A 60 -0.49 23.45 -11.94
C LEU A 60 -1.12 24.81 -12.29
N PHE A 61 -1.08 25.77 -11.36
CA PHE A 61 -1.67 27.10 -11.55
C PHE A 61 -0.68 28.15 -12.10
N LEU A 62 0.61 27.81 -12.24
CA LEU A 62 1.68 28.74 -12.61
C LEU A 62 2.03 28.72 -14.11
N GLY A 63 1.08 28.31 -14.96
CA GLY A 63 1.21 28.29 -16.42
C GLY A 63 1.80 26.99 -16.98
N ARG A 64 1.95 26.93 -18.31
CA ARG A 64 2.27 25.69 -19.06
C ARG A 64 3.58 25.04 -18.62
N ARG A 65 4.67 25.82 -18.52
CA ARG A 65 6.00 25.29 -18.17
C ARG A 65 6.02 24.66 -16.78
N MET A 66 5.37 25.31 -15.81
CA MET A 66 5.27 24.83 -14.44
C MET A 66 4.34 23.61 -14.32
N CYS A 67 3.27 23.54 -15.11
CA CYS A 67 2.42 22.35 -15.21
C CYS A 67 3.20 21.13 -15.74
N ILE A 68 4.05 21.29 -16.76
CA ILE A 68 4.93 20.21 -17.22
C ILE A 68 5.91 19.80 -16.10
N LEU A 69 6.53 20.78 -15.44
CA LEU A 69 7.45 20.52 -14.33
C LEU A 69 6.76 19.76 -13.18
N HIS A 70 5.52 20.13 -12.84
CA HIS A 70 4.68 19.38 -11.89
C HIS A 70 4.53 17.92 -12.30
N GLY A 71 4.13 17.68 -13.55
CA GLY A 71 3.95 16.33 -14.09
C GLY A 71 5.22 15.49 -13.97
N VAL A 72 6.37 16.05 -14.36
CA VAL A 72 7.68 15.37 -14.26
C VAL A 72 8.03 15.06 -12.81
N LEU A 73 7.94 16.06 -11.92
CA LEU A 73 8.29 15.90 -10.50
C LEU A 73 7.38 14.88 -9.82
N GLN A 74 6.07 14.89 -10.09
CA GLN A 74 5.14 13.91 -9.52
C GLN A 74 5.43 12.50 -10.04
N ILE A 75 5.63 12.32 -11.35
CA ILE A 75 5.97 11.00 -11.91
C ILE A 75 7.26 10.47 -11.31
N LEU A 76 8.32 11.29 -11.27
CA LEU A 76 9.60 10.92 -10.69
C LEU A 76 9.44 10.54 -9.22
N PHE A 77 8.69 11.32 -8.45
CA PHE A 77 8.42 11.03 -7.05
C PHE A 77 7.71 9.68 -6.87
N GLN A 78 6.67 9.41 -7.66
CA GLN A 78 5.95 8.13 -7.59
C GLN A 78 6.83 6.95 -8.01
N VAL A 79 7.70 7.12 -9.02
CA VAL A 79 8.66 6.08 -9.44
C VAL A 79 9.66 5.78 -8.32
N ILE A 80 10.20 6.81 -7.65
CA ILE A 80 11.09 6.62 -6.49
C ILE A 80 10.37 5.84 -5.38
N LEU A 81 9.11 6.18 -5.07
CA LEU A 81 8.32 5.46 -4.07
C LEU A 81 8.06 3.99 -4.46
N ILE A 82 7.84 3.71 -5.75
CA ILE A 82 7.69 2.33 -6.26
C ILE A 82 8.99 1.54 -6.09
N ILE A 83 10.14 2.18 -6.37
CA ILE A 83 11.45 1.55 -6.22
C ILE A 83 11.78 1.31 -4.74
N SER A 84 11.36 2.22 -3.86
CA SER A 84 11.78 2.23 -2.46
C SER A 84 10.86 1.47 -1.48
N GLY A 85 9.69 1.01 -1.93
CA GLY A 85 8.77 0.19 -1.14
C GLY A 85 7.62 -0.42 -1.95
N ASN A 86 6.91 -1.39 -1.38
CA ASN A 86 5.69 -1.91 -2.00
C ASN A 86 4.47 -1.17 -1.48
N LEU A 87 4.04 -0.13 -2.22
CA LEU A 87 2.87 0.69 -1.89
C LEU A 87 1.63 0.35 -2.75
N SER A 88 1.55 -0.91 -3.20
CA SER A 88 0.44 -1.41 -4.03
C SER A 88 0.30 -0.62 -5.36
N PHE A 89 -0.90 -0.57 -5.93
CA PHE A 89 -1.24 0.16 -7.15
C PHE A 89 -1.42 1.67 -6.92
N LEU A 90 -1.25 2.18 -5.69
CA LEU A 90 -1.55 3.57 -5.33
C LEU A 90 -0.65 4.58 -6.03
N ASN A 91 0.65 4.29 -6.14
CA ASN A 91 1.58 5.17 -6.86
C ASN A 91 1.24 5.23 -8.35
N TRP A 92 0.85 4.10 -8.94
CA TRP A 92 0.43 4.00 -10.33
C TRP A 92 -0.83 4.84 -10.60
N LEU A 93 -1.82 4.77 -9.72
CA LEU A 93 -3.01 5.64 -9.80
C LEU A 93 -2.67 7.13 -9.68
N THR A 94 -1.59 7.48 -9.00
CA THR A 94 -1.11 8.86 -8.85
C THR A 94 -0.32 9.34 -10.06
N ILE A 95 0.36 8.42 -10.77
CA ILE A 95 1.05 8.71 -12.04
C ILE A 95 0.05 9.08 -13.13
N VAL A 96 -1.08 8.37 -13.24
CA VAL A 96 -2.08 8.58 -14.31
C VAL A 96 -2.51 10.05 -14.47
N PRO A 97 -3.00 10.76 -13.44
CA PRO A 97 -3.38 12.17 -13.60
C PRO A 97 -2.18 13.08 -13.90
N SER A 98 -0.97 12.69 -13.50
CA SER A 98 0.25 13.46 -13.81
C SER A 98 0.60 13.40 -15.30
N LEU A 99 0.19 12.34 -16.03
CA LEU A 99 0.35 12.26 -17.48
C LEU A 99 -0.47 13.31 -18.22
N ALA A 100 -1.60 13.77 -17.66
CA ALA A 100 -2.41 14.84 -18.24
C ALA A 100 -1.73 16.21 -18.21
N CYS A 101 -0.58 16.34 -17.53
CA CYS A 101 0.23 17.56 -17.54
C CYS A 101 1.06 17.72 -18.82
N PHE A 102 1.12 16.71 -19.69
CA PHE A 102 1.93 16.74 -20.92
C PHE A 102 1.03 16.91 -22.15
N ASP A 103 1.50 17.70 -23.12
CA ASP A 103 0.86 17.88 -24.43
C ASP A 103 1.68 17.13 -25.49
N ASP A 104 1.13 17.06 -26.70
CA ASP A 104 1.78 16.36 -27.82
C ASP A 104 3.17 16.93 -28.12
N ALA A 105 3.37 18.23 -27.90
CA ALA A 105 4.67 18.87 -28.06
C ALA A 105 5.70 18.36 -27.03
N ALA A 106 5.31 18.28 -25.76
CA ALA A 106 6.16 17.77 -24.69
C ALA A 106 6.48 16.28 -24.83
N LEU A 107 5.53 15.48 -25.35
CA LEU A 107 5.72 14.04 -25.60
C LEU A 107 6.32 13.74 -26.98
N GLY A 108 6.51 14.75 -27.81
CA GLY A 108 6.97 14.61 -29.20
C GLY A 108 8.35 13.98 -29.37
N PHE A 109 9.15 13.86 -28.29
CA PHE A 109 10.43 13.16 -28.31
C PHE A 109 10.31 11.62 -28.24
N LEU A 110 9.16 11.10 -27.76
CA LEU A 110 8.91 9.65 -27.67
C LEU A 110 8.61 9.02 -29.03
N PHE A 111 8.34 9.84 -30.05
CA PHE A 111 7.94 9.39 -31.38
C PHE A 111 9.07 9.56 -32.40
N PRO A 112 9.27 8.59 -33.33
CA PRO A 112 10.33 8.66 -34.32
C PRO A 112 10.24 9.90 -35.21
N SER A 113 11.39 10.53 -35.48
CA SER A 113 11.51 11.75 -36.32
C SER A 113 11.91 11.46 -37.78
N GLY A 114 11.69 10.23 -38.27
CA GLY A 114 12.06 9.83 -39.63
C GLY A 114 11.22 10.51 -40.73
N PRO A 115 11.55 10.30 -42.02
CA PRO A 115 10.84 10.89 -43.17
C PRO A 115 9.34 10.54 -43.23
N GLN A 116 8.96 9.37 -42.69
CA GLN A 116 7.59 8.90 -42.46
C GLN A 116 7.22 8.86 -40.96
N GLY A 117 7.95 9.59 -40.13
CA GLY A 117 7.75 9.59 -38.68
C GLY A 117 6.42 10.21 -38.29
N LEU A 118 5.76 9.62 -37.29
CA LEU A 118 4.46 10.06 -36.75
C LEU A 118 4.45 11.56 -36.41
N LYS A 119 5.57 12.09 -35.91
CA LYS A 119 5.73 13.53 -35.59
C LYS A 119 5.52 14.43 -36.81
N LYS A 120 6.06 14.05 -37.97
CA LYS A 120 5.93 14.84 -39.21
C LYS A 120 4.49 14.77 -39.74
N GLN A 121 3.89 13.58 -39.72
CA GLN A 121 2.48 13.39 -40.13
C GLN A 121 1.52 14.22 -39.26
N VAL A 122 1.71 14.24 -37.93
CA VAL A 122 0.88 15.07 -37.03
C VAL A 122 1.05 16.56 -37.31
N LEU A 123 2.29 17.03 -37.52
CA LEU A 123 2.56 18.42 -37.87
C LEU A 123 1.96 18.81 -39.23
N GLU A 124 1.99 17.91 -40.21
CA GLU A 124 1.34 18.09 -41.52
C GLU A 124 -0.18 18.16 -41.37
N MET A 125 -0.80 17.23 -40.63
CA MET A 125 -2.24 17.28 -40.32
C MET A 125 -2.64 18.59 -39.63
N GLN A 126 -1.86 19.04 -38.64
CA GLN A 126 -2.12 20.31 -37.95
C GLN A 126 -1.99 21.52 -38.88
N ARG A 127 -1.00 21.52 -39.78
CA ARG A 127 -0.84 22.58 -40.81
C ARG A 127 -2.01 22.59 -41.78
N GLU A 128 -2.41 21.43 -42.29
CA GLU A 128 -3.56 21.29 -43.18
C GLU A 128 -4.86 21.74 -42.50
N GLU A 129 -5.05 21.40 -41.23
CA GLU A 129 -6.22 21.83 -40.46
C GLU A 129 -6.23 23.34 -40.22
N THR A 130 -5.06 23.95 -40.03
CA THR A 130 -4.90 25.42 -39.89
C THR A 130 -5.15 26.14 -41.23
N GLN A 131 -4.80 25.51 -42.35
CA GLN A 131 -4.99 26.08 -43.70
C GLN A 131 -6.40 25.87 -44.26
N ARG A 132 -7.16 24.88 -43.78
CA ARG A 132 -8.58 24.70 -44.14
C ARG A 132 -9.43 25.80 -43.47
N VAL A 133 -9.64 26.90 -44.19
CA VAL A 133 -10.58 28.00 -43.87
C VAL A 133 -12.04 27.56 -44.01
N GLN A 134 -12.44 26.44 -43.39
CA GLN A 134 -13.85 26.09 -43.28
C GLN A 134 -14.30 26.20 -41.82
N PRO A 135 -15.27 27.08 -41.51
CA PRO A 135 -15.86 27.15 -40.18
C PRO A 135 -16.75 25.93 -40.00
N LYS A 136 -16.19 24.79 -39.58
CA LYS A 136 -17.02 23.76 -38.95
C LYS A 136 -17.77 24.44 -37.79
N PRO A 137 -19.05 24.13 -37.52
CA PRO A 137 -19.79 24.69 -36.40
C PRO A 137 -19.29 24.08 -35.08
N ARG A 138 -17.99 24.28 -34.78
CA ARG A 138 -17.33 23.94 -33.52
C ARG A 138 -17.84 24.82 -32.38
N TYR A 139 -18.58 25.89 -32.66
CA TYR A 139 -19.09 26.81 -31.65
C TYR A 139 -20.00 26.11 -30.63
N VAL A 140 -20.94 25.28 -31.09
CA VAL A 140 -21.85 24.55 -30.19
C VAL A 140 -21.08 23.52 -29.36
N GLY A 141 -20.18 22.74 -29.99
CA GLY A 141 -19.37 21.74 -29.27
C GLY A 141 -18.40 22.37 -28.26
N CYS A 142 -17.76 23.49 -28.61
CA CYS A 142 -16.90 24.26 -27.71
C CYS A 142 -17.71 24.87 -26.55
N LEU A 143 -18.89 25.44 -26.84
CA LEU A 143 -19.76 26.01 -25.82
C LEU A 143 -20.26 24.94 -24.85
N VAL A 144 -20.75 23.80 -25.35
CA VAL A 144 -21.17 22.67 -24.51
C VAL A 144 -20.03 22.19 -23.63
N ARG A 145 -18.82 22.01 -24.20
CA ARG A 145 -17.63 21.63 -23.42
C ARG A 145 -17.29 22.67 -22.35
N GLN A 146 -17.36 23.96 -22.68
CA GLN A 146 -17.08 25.05 -21.75
C GLN A 146 -18.10 25.07 -20.61
N VAL A 147 -19.40 24.95 -20.92
CA VAL A 147 -20.48 24.87 -19.92
C VAL A 147 -20.25 23.67 -19.02
N VAL A 148 -20.03 22.47 -19.58
CA VAL A 148 -19.77 21.25 -18.79
C VAL A 148 -18.56 21.41 -17.88
N ASN A 149 -17.45 21.95 -18.38
CA ASN A 149 -16.24 22.17 -17.58
C ASN A 149 -16.48 23.18 -16.43
N ILE A 150 -17.18 24.28 -16.71
CA ILE A 150 -17.52 25.29 -15.69
C ILE A 150 -18.47 24.69 -14.65
N SER A 151 -19.54 24.00 -15.07
CA SER A 151 -20.48 23.34 -14.17
C SER A 151 -19.78 22.29 -13.29
N LEU A 152 -18.89 21.48 -13.87
CA LEU A 152 -18.09 20.52 -13.12
C LEU A 152 -17.15 21.22 -12.13
N GLY A 153 -16.50 22.30 -12.55
CA GLY A 153 -15.63 23.11 -11.69
C GLY A 153 -16.39 23.70 -10.49
N ILE A 154 -17.58 24.27 -10.73
CA ILE A 154 -18.45 24.81 -9.68
C ILE A 154 -18.89 23.69 -8.72
N LEU A 155 -19.30 22.54 -9.25
CA LEU A 155 -19.71 21.38 -8.44
C LEU A 155 -18.56 20.91 -7.54
N VAL A 156 -17.36 20.72 -8.10
CA VAL A 156 -16.18 20.29 -7.33
C VAL A 156 -15.79 21.34 -6.28
N ALA A 157 -15.82 22.63 -6.62
CA ALA A 157 -15.54 23.70 -5.68
C ALA A 157 -16.53 23.70 -4.51
N TRP A 158 -17.83 23.56 -4.79
CA TRP A 158 -18.87 23.47 -3.78
C TRP A 158 -18.70 22.24 -2.87
N LEU A 159 -18.46 21.07 -3.46
CA LEU A 159 -18.19 19.83 -2.71
C LEU A 159 -16.88 19.89 -1.90
N SER A 160 -15.94 20.74 -2.30
CA SER A 160 -14.66 20.93 -1.59
C SER A 160 -14.79 21.79 -0.35
N VAL A 161 -15.83 22.62 -0.20
CA VAL A 161 -16.02 23.50 0.97
C VAL A 161 -15.94 22.75 2.32
N PRO A 162 -16.74 21.69 2.58
CA PRO A 162 -16.65 20.96 3.86
C PRO A 162 -15.28 20.29 4.06
N VAL A 163 -14.67 19.81 2.98
CA VAL A 163 -13.34 19.18 3.01
C VAL A 163 -12.27 20.20 3.39
N VAL A 164 -12.26 21.37 2.77
CA VAL A 164 -11.31 22.45 3.06
C VAL A 164 -11.49 22.96 4.49
N ILE A 165 -12.73 23.16 4.96
CA ILE A 165 -13.00 23.53 6.35
C ILE A 165 -12.42 22.50 7.31
N ASN A 166 -12.60 21.20 7.04
CA ASN A 166 -12.01 20.13 7.84
C ASN A 166 -10.47 20.13 7.79
N LEU A 167 -9.87 20.34 6.61
CA LEU A 167 -8.42 20.41 6.45
C LEU A 167 -7.81 21.63 7.16
N LEU A 168 -8.55 22.74 7.28
CA LEU A 168 -8.12 23.93 8.02
C LEU A 168 -8.38 23.83 9.53
N SER A 169 -9.31 22.97 9.96
CA SER A 169 -9.62 22.72 11.36
C SER A 169 -8.41 22.17 12.14
N SER A 170 -8.33 22.52 13.43
CA SER A 170 -7.37 21.95 14.38
C SER A 170 -7.69 20.49 14.74
N ARG A 171 -8.94 20.06 14.56
CA ARG A 171 -9.41 18.68 14.76
C ARG A 171 -9.70 17.99 13.43
N GLN A 172 -8.77 18.10 12.50
CA GLN A 172 -8.90 17.51 11.17
C GLN A 172 -9.18 16.00 11.24
N VAL A 173 -10.21 15.56 10.53
CA VAL A 173 -10.56 14.14 10.37
C VAL A 173 -10.11 13.66 8.99
N MET A 174 -9.39 12.54 8.95
CA MET A 174 -8.88 11.92 7.73
C MET A 174 -9.62 10.63 7.42
N ASN A 175 -9.57 10.19 6.16
CA ASN A 175 -10.22 8.97 5.68
C ASN A 175 -11.74 8.99 5.93
N THR A 176 -12.37 10.15 5.73
CA THR A 176 -13.78 10.40 6.03
C THR A 176 -14.52 10.89 4.79
N SER A 177 -15.77 10.44 4.64
CA SER A 177 -16.66 10.90 3.59
C SER A 177 -17.55 12.04 4.06
N PHE A 178 -17.65 13.11 3.26
CA PHE A 178 -18.44 14.31 3.60
C PHE A 178 -19.79 14.35 2.88
N ASN A 179 -19.98 13.50 1.87
CA ASN A 179 -21.21 13.43 1.08
C ASN A 179 -21.58 11.98 0.71
N PRO A 180 -22.88 11.68 0.47
CA PRO A 180 -23.34 10.32 0.17
C PRO A 180 -22.69 9.71 -1.08
N LEU A 181 -22.40 10.55 -2.09
CA LEU A 181 -21.78 10.12 -3.35
C LEU A 181 -20.24 9.99 -3.26
N ARG A 182 -19.62 10.39 -2.14
CA ARG A 182 -18.19 10.24 -1.85
C ARG A 182 -17.24 10.80 -2.94
N ILE A 183 -17.65 11.86 -3.62
CA ILE A 183 -16.93 12.46 -4.76
C ILE A 183 -15.67 13.22 -4.29
N VAL A 184 -15.75 14.02 -3.24
CA VAL A 184 -14.62 14.80 -2.69
C VAL A 184 -14.51 14.53 -1.20
N ASN A 185 -13.41 13.94 -0.77
CA ASN A 185 -13.20 13.47 0.61
C ASN A 185 -11.77 13.70 1.07
N THR A 186 -11.50 13.45 2.36
CA THR A 186 -10.14 13.39 2.88
C THR A 186 -9.60 11.97 2.86
N TYR A 187 -8.42 11.78 2.27
CA TYR A 187 -7.68 10.52 2.31
C TYR A 187 -6.24 10.78 2.70
N GLY A 188 -5.68 9.92 3.53
CA GLY A 188 -4.29 10.04 3.93
C GLY A 188 -3.74 8.74 4.47
N ALA A 189 -2.58 8.38 3.97
CA ALA A 189 -1.77 7.27 4.45
C ALA A 189 -0.51 7.82 5.13
N PHE A 190 0.02 7.05 6.09
CA PHE A 190 1.31 7.34 6.74
C PHE A 190 1.41 8.73 7.39
N GLY A 191 0.31 9.23 7.95
CA GLY A 191 0.33 10.42 8.81
C GLY A 191 1.19 10.20 10.05
N SER A 192 1.09 9.01 10.64
CA SER A 192 1.91 8.56 11.75
C SER A 192 2.76 7.36 11.34
N ILE A 193 3.98 7.27 11.87
CA ILE A 193 4.95 6.24 11.53
C ILE A 193 5.27 5.42 12.77
N THR A 194 5.09 4.11 12.66
CA THR A 194 5.55 3.15 13.67
C THR A 194 7.07 3.18 13.75
N LYS A 195 7.61 3.16 14.97
CA LYS A 195 9.07 3.18 15.22
C LYS A 195 9.70 1.80 15.35
N GLU A 196 8.87 0.79 15.57
CA GLU A 196 9.28 -0.61 15.65
C GLU A 196 8.45 -1.45 14.69
N ARG A 197 9.11 -2.39 14.01
CA ARG A 197 8.41 -3.40 13.23
C ARG A 197 8.03 -4.56 14.13
N THR A 198 6.73 -4.81 14.26
CA THR A 198 6.23 -6.04 14.88
C THR A 198 5.41 -6.83 13.88
N GLU A 199 5.32 -8.13 14.10
CA GLU A 199 4.64 -9.09 13.22
C GLU A 199 3.91 -10.14 14.04
N VAL A 200 2.71 -10.50 13.58
CA VAL A 200 2.00 -11.67 14.07
C VAL A 200 2.36 -12.85 13.16
N ILE A 201 2.87 -13.91 13.77
CA ILE A 201 3.16 -15.19 13.12
C ILE A 201 2.08 -16.18 13.54
N LEU A 202 1.34 -16.70 12.57
CA LEU A 202 0.36 -17.75 12.80
C LEU A 202 1.10 -19.09 12.84
N GLN A 203 0.87 -19.85 13.90
CA GLN A 203 1.50 -21.16 14.09
C GLN A 203 0.45 -22.23 14.28
N GLY A 204 0.66 -23.40 13.67
CA GLY A 204 -0.17 -24.58 13.87
C GLY A 204 0.59 -25.70 14.57
N THR A 205 -0.12 -26.55 15.30
CA THR A 205 0.43 -27.81 15.83
C THR A 205 -0.57 -28.96 15.68
N ALA A 206 -0.04 -30.15 15.37
CA ALA A 206 -0.79 -31.40 15.39
C ALA A 206 -0.83 -32.04 16.79
N SER A 207 -0.11 -31.47 17.77
CA SER A 207 -0.04 -32.00 19.14
C SER A 207 -1.43 -32.14 19.76
N PRO A 208 -1.73 -33.23 20.48
CA PRO A 208 -2.98 -33.36 21.21
C PRO A 208 -3.12 -32.30 22.32
N ASN A 209 -2.01 -31.87 22.92
CA ASN A 209 -1.98 -30.86 23.97
C ASN A 209 -1.10 -29.67 23.55
N ALA A 210 -1.74 -28.49 23.37
CA ALA A 210 -1.05 -27.25 22.99
C ALA A 210 -0.04 -26.75 24.03
N SER A 211 -0.20 -27.13 25.29
CA SER A 211 0.68 -26.72 26.39
C SER A 211 1.79 -27.74 26.68
N ALA A 212 1.87 -28.84 25.93
CA ALA A 212 2.91 -29.83 26.12
C ALA A 212 4.30 -29.22 25.79
N PRO A 213 5.35 -29.44 26.61
CA PRO A 213 6.68 -28.88 26.37
C PRO A 213 7.32 -29.31 25.04
N ASP A 214 6.96 -30.49 24.55
CA ASP A 214 7.40 -31.10 23.30
C ASP A 214 6.49 -30.78 22.11
N ALA A 215 5.45 -29.95 22.30
CA ALA A 215 4.58 -29.53 21.22
C ALA A 215 5.36 -28.71 20.17
N VAL A 216 5.50 -29.29 18.98
CA VAL A 216 6.12 -28.60 17.83
C VAL A 216 5.08 -27.69 17.19
N TRP A 217 5.42 -26.40 17.11
CA TRP A 217 4.63 -25.36 16.45
C TRP A 217 5.31 -24.97 15.15
N GLU A 218 4.58 -25.07 14.04
CA GLU A 218 5.08 -24.80 12.69
C GLU A 218 4.48 -23.48 12.17
N ASP A 219 5.31 -22.63 11.57
CA ASP A 219 4.95 -21.29 11.08
C ASP A 219 4.17 -21.40 9.75
N TYR A 220 3.04 -20.69 9.64
CA TYR A 220 2.43 -20.38 8.35
C TYR A 220 3.11 -19.16 7.72
N GLU A 221 3.53 -19.26 6.47
CA GLU A 221 4.18 -18.14 5.77
C GLU A 221 3.22 -17.45 4.80
N PHE A 222 3.25 -16.13 4.81
CA PHE A 222 2.45 -15.29 3.92
C PHE A 222 3.22 -14.96 2.64
N LYS A 223 2.56 -14.35 1.65
CA LYS A 223 3.14 -14.20 0.31
C LYS A 223 4.26 -13.20 0.20
N CYS A 224 4.28 -12.14 1.01
CA CYS A 224 5.31 -11.11 0.95
C CYS A 224 5.61 -10.43 2.28
N LYS A 225 4.69 -10.50 3.26
CA LYS A 225 4.93 -9.90 4.57
C LYS A 225 6.18 -10.55 5.23
N PRO A 226 6.89 -9.85 6.11
CA PRO A 226 7.96 -10.44 6.91
C PRO A 226 7.48 -11.66 7.72
N GLY A 227 8.25 -12.75 7.64
CA GLY A 227 7.97 -14.03 8.30
C GLY A 227 9.28 -14.73 8.58
N ASP A 228 9.64 -15.71 7.77
CA ASP A 228 10.96 -16.35 7.80
C ASP A 228 12.14 -15.32 7.76
N PRO A 229 13.04 -15.29 8.76
CA PRO A 229 14.19 -14.39 8.78
C PRO A 229 15.19 -14.52 7.63
N TRP A 230 15.24 -15.68 6.97
CA TRP A 230 16.12 -15.94 5.84
C TRP A 230 15.52 -15.48 4.51
N ARG A 231 14.23 -15.14 4.52
CA ARG A 231 13.53 -14.72 3.33
C ARG A 231 13.81 -13.27 2.99
N GLN A 232 14.25 -13.05 1.75
CA GLN A 232 14.39 -11.72 1.18
C GLN A 232 13.02 -11.02 1.06
N PRO A 233 12.93 -9.71 1.38
CA PRO A 233 11.72 -8.93 1.10
C PRO A 233 11.30 -9.00 -0.37
N CYS A 234 10.01 -9.00 -0.66
CA CYS A 234 9.51 -9.22 -2.03
C CYS A 234 9.42 -7.92 -2.84
N LEU A 235 9.45 -8.04 -4.17
CA LEU A 235 9.09 -6.96 -5.10
C LEU A 235 7.75 -7.32 -5.75
N ILE A 236 6.70 -6.55 -5.46
CA ILE A 236 5.33 -6.91 -5.90
C ILE A 236 4.54 -5.78 -6.57
N SER A 237 5.05 -4.55 -6.59
CA SER A 237 4.38 -3.45 -7.29
C SER A 237 4.09 -3.83 -8.76
N PRO A 238 2.86 -3.62 -9.29
CA PRO A 238 1.72 -2.90 -8.72
C PRO A 238 0.73 -3.74 -7.88
N TYR A 239 0.98 -5.03 -7.69
CA TYR A 239 0.04 -5.95 -7.06
C TYR A 239 -0.15 -5.70 -5.55
N HIS A 240 -1.28 -6.17 -5.01
CA HIS A 240 -1.66 -6.00 -3.61
C HIS A 240 -2.06 -7.32 -2.96
N TYR A 241 -1.15 -7.94 -2.20
CA TYR A 241 -1.55 -9.01 -1.29
C TYR A 241 -2.29 -8.41 -0.08
N ARG A 242 -3.62 -8.34 -0.20
CA ARG A 242 -4.48 -7.69 0.80
C ARG A 242 -4.36 -8.34 2.18
N LEU A 243 -4.24 -9.67 2.25
CA LEU A 243 -4.09 -10.38 3.52
C LEU A 243 -2.78 -10.00 4.22
N ASP A 244 -1.65 -10.03 3.51
CA ASP A 244 -0.34 -9.59 4.01
C ASP A 244 -0.37 -8.16 4.55
N TRP A 245 -1.05 -7.26 3.83
CA TRP A 245 -1.19 -5.87 4.26
C TRP A 245 -2.10 -5.73 5.48
N LEU A 246 -3.18 -6.50 5.58
CA LEU A 246 -4.04 -6.53 6.77
C LEU A 246 -3.30 -7.08 8.00
N MET A 247 -2.42 -8.07 7.83
CA MET A 247 -1.57 -8.57 8.92
C MET A 247 -0.63 -7.49 9.47
N TRP A 248 -0.13 -6.59 8.62
CA TRP A 248 0.64 -5.44 9.08
C TRP A 248 -0.17 -4.54 10.02
N PHE A 249 -1.45 -4.26 9.69
CA PHE A 249 -2.35 -3.53 10.59
C PHE A 249 -2.60 -4.28 11.91
N ALA A 250 -2.87 -5.58 11.82
CA ALA A 250 -3.12 -6.42 13.00
C ALA A 250 -1.92 -6.40 13.97
N ALA A 251 -0.69 -6.39 13.46
CA ALA A 251 0.49 -6.50 14.30
C ALA A 251 0.71 -5.35 15.29
N PHE A 252 0.17 -4.15 15.03
CA PHE A 252 0.24 -3.03 15.97
C PHE A 252 -1.10 -2.74 16.69
N GLN A 253 -2.10 -3.58 16.47
CA GLN A 253 -3.42 -3.54 17.11
C GLN A 253 -3.66 -4.83 17.90
N THR A 254 -4.79 -4.96 18.57
CA THR A 254 -5.16 -6.22 19.25
C THR A 254 -6.02 -7.11 18.36
N TYR A 255 -6.10 -8.41 18.68
CA TYR A 255 -6.91 -9.35 17.91
C TYR A 255 -8.42 -9.10 18.09
N GLU A 256 -8.84 -8.46 19.19
CA GLU A 256 -10.23 -8.02 19.41
C GLU A 256 -10.62 -6.89 18.45
N GLN A 257 -9.68 -6.02 18.07
CA GLN A 257 -9.90 -5.02 17.02
C GLN A 257 -9.83 -5.61 15.61
N ASN A 258 -9.26 -6.81 15.46
CA ASN A 258 -9.00 -7.50 14.21
C ASN A 258 -9.62 -8.90 14.21
N GLU A 259 -10.90 -9.03 14.56
CA GLU A 259 -11.58 -10.33 14.74
C GLU A 259 -11.50 -11.25 13.51
N TRP A 260 -11.28 -10.68 12.32
CA TRP A 260 -11.03 -11.42 11.09
C TRP A 260 -9.82 -12.37 11.20
N ILE A 261 -8.86 -12.12 12.09
CA ILE A 261 -7.71 -13.01 12.31
C ILE A 261 -8.12 -14.31 13.02
N ILE A 262 -9.12 -14.23 13.91
CA ILE A 262 -9.72 -15.40 14.57
C ILE A 262 -10.57 -16.18 13.58
N HIS A 263 -11.27 -15.48 12.69
CA HIS A 263 -11.97 -16.12 11.57
C HIS A 263 -10.98 -16.87 10.65
N LEU A 264 -9.85 -16.25 10.31
CA LEU A 264 -8.79 -16.88 9.54
C LEU A 264 -8.23 -18.11 10.28
N ALA A 265 -7.94 -18.00 11.58
CA ALA A 265 -7.48 -19.13 12.38
C ALA A 265 -8.47 -20.32 12.35
N GLY A 266 -9.77 -20.06 12.46
CA GLY A 266 -10.81 -21.09 12.31
C GLY A 266 -10.81 -21.74 10.93
N LYS A 267 -10.62 -20.95 9.86
CA LYS A 267 -10.48 -21.48 8.49
C LYS A 267 -9.22 -22.35 8.30
N LEU A 268 -8.09 -21.94 8.88
CA LEU A 268 -6.85 -22.71 8.84
C LEU A 268 -6.96 -24.02 9.64
N LEU A 269 -7.61 -24.00 10.81
CA LEU A 269 -7.93 -25.19 11.61
C LEU A 269 -8.80 -26.18 10.85
N ALA A 270 -9.70 -25.70 10.01
CA ALA A 270 -10.54 -26.54 9.15
C ALA A 270 -9.84 -27.01 7.86
N GLY A 271 -8.68 -26.44 7.49
CA GLY A 271 -8.03 -26.72 6.22
C GLY A 271 -8.77 -26.16 5.00
N ASP A 272 -9.36 -24.96 5.14
CA ASP A 272 -10.10 -24.27 4.08
C ASP A 272 -9.18 -23.90 2.90
N ALA A 273 -9.42 -24.49 1.73
CA ALA A 273 -8.55 -24.34 0.56
C ALA A 273 -8.43 -22.89 0.07
N GLU A 274 -9.52 -22.12 0.14
CA GLU A 274 -9.51 -20.70 -0.25
C GLU A 274 -8.61 -19.87 0.67
N ALA A 275 -8.76 -20.01 2.00
CA ALA A 275 -7.89 -19.32 2.95
C ALA A 275 -6.42 -19.74 2.81
N LEU A 276 -6.17 -21.04 2.63
CA LEU A 276 -4.82 -21.56 2.43
C LEU A 276 -4.19 -21.02 1.13
N SER A 277 -4.96 -20.81 0.07
CA SER A 277 -4.46 -20.24 -1.19
C SER A 277 -3.94 -18.80 -1.05
N LEU A 278 -4.30 -18.09 0.02
CA LEU A 278 -3.80 -16.75 0.34
C LEU A 278 -2.41 -16.77 0.97
N LEU A 279 -1.98 -17.91 1.51
CA LEU A 279 -0.67 -18.12 2.12
C LEU A 279 0.36 -18.58 1.08
N ALA A 280 1.64 -18.43 1.40
CA ALA A 280 2.74 -18.97 0.59
C ALA A 280 3.13 -20.38 1.01
N HIS A 281 3.09 -20.66 2.31
CA HIS A 281 3.43 -21.97 2.84
C HIS A 281 2.41 -22.38 3.91
N ASN A 282 1.85 -23.58 3.73
CA ASN A 282 1.08 -24.28 4.73
C ASN A 282 1.92 -25.46 5.24
N PRO A 283 2.36 -25.46 6.52
CA PRO A 283 3.13 -26.59 7.03
C PRO A 283 2.32 -27.89 7.01
N PHE A 284 0.98 -27.84 7.11
CA PHE A 284 0.12 -29.03 7.12
C PHE A 284 -0.35 -29.46 5.73
N GLU A 285 0.26 -28.97 4.65
CA GLU A 285 -0.06 -29.40 3.29
C GLU A 285 0.19 -30.91 3.11
N GLY A 286 -0.78 -31.61 2.52
CA GLY A 286 -0.75 -33.08 2.39
C GLY A 286 -0.91 -33.85 3.70
N ARG A 287 -1.08 -33.16 4.85
CA ARG A 287 -1.29 -33.74 6.18
C ARG A 287 -2.69 -33.43 6.69
N THR A 288 -3.06 -34.02 7.82
CA THR A 288 -4.25 -33.58 8.56
C THR A 288 -4.06 -32.13 9.03
N PRO A 289 -5.10 -31.27 8.94
CA PRO A 289 -5.05 -29.92 9.48
C PRO A 289 -4.62 -29.89 10.95
N PRO A 290 -4.04 -28.76 11.43
CA PRO A 290 -3.58 -28.67 12.80
C PRO A 290 -4.73 -28.80 13.79
N ARG A 291 -4.44 -29.36 14.97
CA ARG A 291 -5.40 -29.41 16.08
C ARG A 291 -5.54 -28.05 16.76
N TRP A 292 -4.46 -27.28 16.78
CA TRP A 292 -4.40 -25.98 17.43
C TRP A 292 -3.73 -24.95 16.54
N ILE A 293 -4.22 -23.72 16.61
CA ILE A 293 -3.57 -22.55 16.01
C ILE A 293 -3.39 -21.48 17.07
N ARG A 294 -2.23 -20.83 17.07
CA ARG A 294 -1.95 -19.65 17.92
C ARG A 294 -1.36 -18.51 17.10
N GLY A 295 -1.45 -17.31 17.63
CA GLY A 295 -0.76 -16.14 17.12
C GLY A 295 0.38 -15.77 18.05
N GLU A 296 1.59 -15.68 17.52
CA GLU A 296 2.77 -15.24 18.28
C GLU A 296 3.24 -13.89 17.78
N HIS A 297 3.62 -13.01 18.71
CA HIS A 297 4.03 -11.64 18.41
C HIS A 297 5.55 -11.52 18.48
N TYR A 298 6.13 -10.99 17.41
CA TYR A 298 7.56 -10.86 17.25
C TYR A 298 7.93 -9.43 16.88
N ARG A 299 9.06 -8.95 17.41
CA ARG A 299 9.76 -7.78 16.91
C ARG A 299 10.69 -8.20 15.78
N TYR A 300 10.64 -7.49 14.67
CA TYR A 300 11.54 -7.65 13.53
C TYR A 300 12.44 -6.43 13.43
N LYS A 301 13.68 -6.67 13.01
CA LYS A 301 14.61 -5.63 12.55
C LYS A 301 15.33 -6.13 11.31
N PHE A 302 15.64 -5.25 10.38
CA PHE A 302 16.55 -5.60 9.31
C PHE A 302 17.90 -6.01 9.88
N SER A 303 18.50 -7.06 9.32
CA SER A 303 19.91 -7.34 9.55
C SER A 303 20.77 -6.21 8.98
N LEU A 304 22.03 -6.14 9.40
CA LEU A 304 22.97 -5.14 8.88
C LEU A 304 23.65 -5.71 7.63
N PRO A 305 23.60 -5.03 6.46
CA PRO A 305 24.38 -5.43 5.28
C PRO A 305 25.86 -5.57 5.65
N GLY A 306 26.48 -6.69 5.29
CA GLY A 306 27.87 -7.01 5.66
C GLY A 306 28.09 -7.40 7.13
N GLY A 307 27.05 -7.38 7.97
CA GLY A 307 27.11 -7.84 9.35
C GLY A 307 26.97 -9.37 9.47
N GLN A 308 27.19 -9.89 10.69
CA GLN A 308 27.19 -11.34 10.97
C GLN A 308 25.90 -12.06 10.53
N HIS A 309 24.74 -11.46 10.77
CA HIS A 309 23.45 -12.05 10.40
C HIS A 309 23.25 -12.10 8.88
N ALA A 310 23.62 -11.02 8.17
CA ALA A 310 23.54 -10.98 6.71
C ALA A 310 24.54 -11.94 6.07
N ALA A 311 25.72 -12.13 6.66
CA ALA A 311 26.70 -13.13 6.22
C ALA A 311 26.16 -14.58 6.34
N GLN A 312 25.23 -14.83 7.26
CA GLN A 312 24.50 -16.11 7.37
C GLN A 312 23.29 -16.21 6.42
N GLY A 313 23.05 -15.19 5.58
CA GLY A 313 21.89 -15.12 4.68
C GLY A 313 20.60 -14.59 5.32
N LYS A 314 20.63 -14.11 6.57
CA LYS A 314 19.43 -13.54 7.22
C LYS A 314 19.20 -12.11 6.75
N TRP A 315 17.98 -11.82 6.33
CA TRP A 315 17.49 -10.47 6.02
C TRP A 315 16.87 -9.80 7.25
N TRP A 316 16.38 -10.61 8.18
CA TRP A 316 15.73 -10.13 9.40
C TRP A 316 16.34 -10.72 10.66
N ILE A 317 16.19 -9.98 11.75
CA ILE A 317 16.43 -10.43 13.11
C ILE A 317 15.07 -10.42 13.80
N ARG A 318 14.57 -11.59 14.17
CA ARG A 318 13.29 -11.74 14.89
C ARG A 318 13.52 -12.01 16.38
N LYS A 319 12.77 -11.35 17.25
CA LYS A 319 12.74 -11.61 18.70
C LYS A 319 11.29 -11.75 19.16
N ARG A 320 10.95 -12.86 19.81
CA ARG A 320 9.62 -13.06 20.39
C ARG A 320 9.36 -12.02 21.48
N ILE A 321 8.20 -11.36 21.42
CA ILE A 321 7.74 -10.43 22.46
C ILE A 321 6.74 -11.14 23.38
N GLY A 322 5.84 -11.96 22.84
CA GLY A 322 4.83 -12.68 23.61
C GLY A 322 3.72 -13.25 22.74
N PRO A 323 2.70 -13.87 23.34
CA PRO A 323 1.53 -14.34 22.60
C PRO A 323 0.70 -13.16 22.09
N TYR A 324 0.17 -13.28 20.87
CA TYR A 324 -0.78 -12.34 20.30
C TYR A 324 -2.23 -12.78 20.60
N PHE A 325 -2.54 -14.05 20.37
CA PHE A 325 -3.78 -14.71 20.84
C PHE A 325 -3.47 -16.15 21.27
N PRO A 326 -4.22 -16.72 22.24
CA PRO A 326 -3.91 -18.04 22.81
C PRO A 326 -4.11 -19.18 21.80
N PRO A 327 -3.61 -20.40 22.07
CA PRO A 327 -3.97 -21.57 21.29
C PRO A 327 -5.49 -21.77 21.19
N LEU A 328 -6.00 -21.86 19.97
CA LEU A 328 -7.42 -22.06 19.65
C LEU A 328 -7.62 -23.43 19.02
N ARG A 329 -8.72 -24.11 19.35
CA ARG A 329 -9.24 -25.27 18.59
C ARG A 329 -10.50 -24.89 17.85
N LEU A 330 -10.81 -25.67 16.83
CA LEU A 330 -11.99 -25.45 16.01
C LEU A 330 -13.29 -25.58 16.83
N GLU A 331 -13.34 -26.51 17.78
CA GLU A 331 -14.50 -26.71 18.65
C GLU A 331 -14.75 -25.50 19.56
N ASP A 332 -13.68 -24.93 20.11
CA ASP A 332 -13.74 -23.79 21.03
C ASP A 332 -14.22 -22.50 20.30
N LEU A 333 -14.05 -22.44 18.97
CA LEU A 333 -14.47 -21.32 18.13
C LEU A 333 -15.93 -21.40 17.65
N LYS A 334 -16.65 -22.50 17.88
CA LYS A 334 -18.01 -22.68 17.35
C LYS A 334 -18.97 -21.57 17.81
N GLU A 335 -18.98 -21.28 19.12
CA GLU A 335 -19.84 -20.23 19.67
C GLU A 335 -19.38 -18.84 19.22
N TYR A 336 -18.06 -18.63 19.13
CA TYR A 336 -17.49 -17.36 18.65
C TYR A 336 -17.95 -17.00 17.24
N PHE A 337 -17.98 -17.99 16.33
CA PHE A 337 -18.47 -17.83 14.96
C PHE A 337 -19.99 -17.63 14.91
N LYS A 338 -20.75 -18.40 15.71
CA LYS A 338 -22.20 -18.30 15.78
C LYS A 338 -22.67 -16.91 16.22
N THR A 339 -22.07 -16.35 17.27
CA THR A 339 -22.40 -15.01 17.80
C THR A 339 -22.14 -13.89 16.78
N ARG A 340 -21.26 -14.11 15.81
CA ARG A 340 -20.92 -13.15 14.74
C ARG A 340 -21.63 -13.44 13.43
N GLU A 341 -22.53 -14.42 13.42
CA GLU A 341 -23.26 -14.88 12.22
C GLU A 341 -22.30 -15.32 11.09
N TRP A 342 -21.13 -15.83 11.44
CA TRP A 342 -20.15 -16.33 10.48
C TRP A 342 -20.39 -17.80 10.15
N PRO A 343 -20.20 -18.22 8.88
CA PRO A 343 -20.32 -19.62 8.51
C PRO A 343 -19.23 -20.44 9.21
N LEU A 344 -19.63 -21.53 9.89
CA LEU A 344 -18.67 -22.44 10.51
C LEU A 344 -17.76 -23.06 9.42
N PRO A 345 -16.43 -22.98 9.57
CA PRO A 345 -15.50 -23.60 8.64
C PRO A 345 -15.73 -25.11 8.59
N LYS A 346 -15.93 -25.65 7.38
CA LYS A 346 -16.13 -27.08 7.17
C LYS A 346 -14.78 -27.71 6.84
N SER A 347 -14.44 -28.80 7.53
CA SER A 347 -13.29 -29.60 7.13
C SER A 347 -13.55 -30.22 5.76
N PRO A 348 -12.58 -30.22 4.82
CA PRO A 348 -12.78 -30.84 3.52
C PRO A 348 -13.16 -32.31 3.74
N SER A 349 -14.31 -32.71 3.19
CA SER A 349 -14.74 -34.10 3.22
C SER A 349 -13.65 -34.98 2.63
N ARG A 350 -13.33 -36.11 3.28
CA ARG A 350 -12.28 -37.08 2.87
C ARG A 350 -12.38 -37.59 1.40
N HIS A 351 -13.39 -37.19 0.64
CA HIS A 351 -13.64 -37.59 -0.75
C HIS A 351 -12.98 -36.72 -1.83
N THR A 352 -12.40 -35.56 -1.48
CA THR A 352 -11.75 -34.64 -2.44
C THR A 352 -10.22 -34.72 -2.49
N LEU A 353 -9.60 -35.63 -1.74
CA LEU A 353 -8.17 -35.96 -1.86
C LEU A 353 -8.04 -37.24 -2.69
N LYS A 354 -8.10 -37.11 -4.01
CA LYS A 354 -7.70 -38.14 -4.97
C LYS A 354 -6.83 -37.52 -6.04
#